data_AF-A0A7X4BRA0-F1
#
_entry.id   AF-A0A7X4BRA0-F1
#
_cell.length_a   1.000
_cell.length_b   1.000
_cell.length_c   1.000
_cell.angle_alpha   90.00
_cell.angle_beta   90.00
_cell.angle_gamma   90.00
#
_symmetry.space_group_name_H-M   'P 1'
#
loop_
_entity.id
_entity.type
_entity.pdbx_description
1 polymer ?
#
loop_
_entity_poly.entity_id
_entity_poly.type
_entity_poly.pdbx_seq_one_letter_code
_entity_poly.pdbx_strand_id
1 'polypeptide(L)'
;MFTVRNAENAMITFSIIGMALLIGVFLHQFMLRGDGFVNSLYAVAENISKIMSAATMLTILEEGIDIMFQRIRDTLKKEKQLIAEVTAEVTAKAKAEAKAEVYQEIAEWDQRRRQAEARGEPFTEPPPGPPEKRSKQ
;
A
#
# COMPACT_ATOMS: atom_id res chain seq x y z
N MET A 1 23.86 -23.07 11.62
CA MET A 1 22.53 -23.64 11.34
C MET A 1 22.12 -23.17 9.96
N PHE A 2 22.24 -24.03 8.94
CA PHE A 2 21.79 -23.70 7.58
C PHE A 2 20.26 -23.84 7.55
N THR A 3 19.56 -22.73 7.33
CA THR A 3 18.10 -22.74 7.14
C THR A 3 17.78 -23.17 5.72
N VAL A 4 16.62 -23.81 5.51
CA VAL A 4 16.14 -24.23 4.17
C VAL A 4 16.16 -23.05 3.18
N ARG A 5 15.81 -21.85 3.66
CA ARG A 5 15.82 -20.61 2.90
C ARG A 5 17.21 -20.19 2.42
N ASN A 6 18.27 -20.47 3.18
CA ASN A 6 19.64 -20.20 2.73
C ASN A 6 20.10 -21.19 1.65
N ALA A 7 19.64 -22.44 1.70
CA ALA A 7 19.95 -23.43 0.67
C ALA A 7 19.19 -23.15 -0.64
N GLU A 8 17.94 -22.72 -0.55
CA GLU A 8 17.14 -22.30 -1.71
C GLU A 8 17.77 -21.08 -2.40
N ASN A 9 18.13 -20.04 -1.63
CA ASN A 9 18.79 -18.86 -2.20
C ASN A 9 20.13 -19.23 -2.88
N ALA A 10 20.93 -20.11 -2.26
CA ALA A 10 22.17 -20.59 -2.87
C ALA A 10 21.90 -21.34 -4.20
N MET A 11 20.90 -22.21 -4.26
CA MET A 11 20.54 -22.91 -5.51
C MET A 11 20.06 -21.95 -6.60
N ILE A 12 19.29 -20.92 -6.23
CA ILE A 12 18.84 -19.89 -7.17
C ILE A 12 20.05 -19.12 -7.72
N THR A 13 20.97 -18.68 -6.86
CA THR A 13 22.19 -17.98 -7.30
C THR A 13 23.04 -18.86 -8.22
N PHE A 14 23.25 -20.13 -7.88
CA PHE A 14 23.97 -21.08 -8.75
C PHE A 14 23.27 -21.27 -10.10
N SER A 15 21.94 -21.33 -10.13
CA SER A 15 21.16 -21.48 -11.36
C SER A 15 21.28 -20.23 -12.26
N ILE A 16 21.21 -19.03 -11.67
CA ILE A 16 21.39 -17.76 -12.39
C ILE A 16 22.79 -17.68 -12.99
N ILE A 17 23.82 -18.01 -12.21
CA ILE A 17 25.21 -18.03 -12.68
C ILE A 17 25.39 -19.04 -13.83
N GLY A 18 24.88 -20.27 -13.67
CA GLY A 18 24.96 -21.29 -14.70
C GLY A 18 24.28 -20.87 -16.00
N MET A 19 23.10 -20.26 -15.91
CA MET A 19 22.36 -19.75 -17.05
C MET A 19 23.07 -18.58 -17.74
N ALA A 20 23.66 -17.65 -16.97
CA ALA A 20 24.44 -16.53 -17.51
C ALA A 20 25.69 -17.02 -18.27
N LEU A 21 26.37 -18.06 -17.77
CA LEU A 21 27.50 -18.68 -18.47
C LEU A 21 27.08 -19.35 -19.77
N LEU A 22 25.96 -20.09 -19.76
CA LEU A 22 25.41 -20.73 -20.97
C LEU A 22 25.02 -19.69 -22.02
N ILE A 23 24.37 -18.61 -21.62
CA ILE A 23 24.03 -17.49 -22.51
C ILE A 23 25.30 -16.84 -23.06
N GLY A 24 26.33 -16.64 -22.23
CA GLY A 24 27.62 -16.10 -22.67
C GLY A 24 28.28 -16.94 -23.76
N VAL A 25 28.34 -18.26 -23.57
CA VAL A 25 28.87 -19.20 -24.58
C VAL A 25 28.02 -19.17 -25.85
N PHE A 26 26.70 -19.18 -25.72
CA PHE A 26 25.77 -19.18 -26.85
C PHE A 26 25.88 -17.87 -27.66
N LEU A 27 25.92 -16.71 -27.01
CA LEU A 27 26.07 -15.41 -27.66
C LEU A 27 27.44 -15.29 -28.35
N HIS A 28 28.51 -15.78 -27.72
CA HIS A 28 29.84 -15.80 -28.34
C HIS A 28 29.86 -16.65 -29.62
N GLN A 29 29.30 -17.86 -29.56
CA GLN A 29 29.16 -18.73 -30.74
C GLN A 29 28.29 -18.12 -31.85
N PHE A 30 27.21 -17.44 -31.45
CA PHE A 30 26.28 -16.81 -32.39
C PHE A 30 26.90 -15.57 -33.06
N MET A 31 27.63 -14.73 -32.31
CA MET A 31 28.27 -13.52 -32.84
C MET A 31 29.52 -13.81 -33.68
N LEU A 32 30.34 -14.79 -33.30
CA LEU A 32 31.65 -15.05 -33.92
C LEU A 32 31.65 -16.23 -34.90
N ARG A 33 30.47 -16.56 -35.49
CA ARG A 33 30.24 -17.62 -36.50
C ARG A 33 31.54 -18.24 -37.05
N GLY A 34 32.02 -19.31 -36.41
CA GLY A 34 33.20 -20.06 -36.87
C GLY A 34 34.21 -20.41 -35.78
N ASP A 35 34.21 -19.72 -34.64
CA ASP A 35 35.06 -20.12 -33.52
C ASP A 35 34.51 -21.37 -32.81
N GLY A 36 35.37 -22.38 -32.67
CA GLY A 36 35.00 -23.66 -32.05
C GLY A 36 34.46 -23.48 -30.63
N PHE A 37 33.61 -24.42 -30.19
CA PHE A 37 33.04 -24.44 -28.83
C PHE A 37 34.09 -24.27 -27.73
N VAL A 38 35.28 -24.85 -27.92
CA VAL A 38 36.41 -24.75 -26.98
C VAL A 38 36.95 -23.31 -26.86
N ASN A 39 37.07 -22.58 -27.98
CA ASN A 39 37.52 -21.17 -27.96
C ASN A 39 36.49 -20.29 -27.26
N SER A 40 35.20 -20.57 -27.47
CA SER A 40 34.10 -19.87 -26.79
C SER A 40 34.10 -20.14 -25.29
N LEU A 41 34.39 -21.37 -24.86
CA LEU A 41 34.57 -21.70 -23.44
C LEU A 41 35.76 -20.97 -22.84
N TYR A 42 36.89 -20.88 -23.54
CA TYR A 42 38.05 -20.12 -23.09
C TYR A 42 37.74 -18.62 -22.93
N ALA A 43 37.08 -18.02 -23.91
CA ALA A 43 36.69 -16.61 -23.84
C ALA A 43 35.73 -16.31 -22.68
N VAL A 44 34.79 -17.21 -22.40
CA VAL A 44 33.87 -17.11 -21.26
C VAL A 44 34.61 -17.35 -19.94
N ALA A 45 35.55 -18.30 -19.88
CA ALA A 45 36.37 -18.56 -18.71
C ALA A 45 37.26 -17.35 -18.36
N GLU A 46 37.85 -16.67 -19.35
CA GLU A 46 38.62 -15.45 -19.15
C GLU A 46 37.78 -14.29 -18.60
N ASN A 47 36.49 -14.26 -18.92
CA ASN A 47 35.56 -13.21 -18.47
C ASN A 47 34.65 -13.65 -17.32
N ILE A 48 34.91 -14.81 -16.70
CA ILE A 48 34.04 -15.40 -15.68
C ILE A 48 33.82 -14.46 -14.50
N SER A 49 34.85 -13.72 -14.08
CA SER A 49 34.77 -12.77 -12.97
C SER A 49 33.80 -11.61 -13.27
N LYS A 50 33.80 -11.11 -14.51
CA LYS A 50 32.89 -10.05 -14.96
C LYS A 50 31.45 -10.56 -15.04
N ILE A 51 31.25 -11.77 -15.56
CA ILE A 51 29.93 -12.41 -15.65
C ILE A 51 29.36 -12.66 -14.24
N MET A 52 30.17 -13.18 -13.33
CA MET A 52 29.81 -13.38 -11.92
C MET A 52 29.44 -12.08 -11.22
N SER A 53 30.23 -11.02 -11.44
CA SER A 53 29.95 -9.70 -10.87
C SER A 53 28.63 -9.12 -11.39
N ALA A 54 28.35 -9.26 -12.68
CA ALA A 54 27.10 -8.79 -13.27
C ALA A 54 25.88 -9.59 -12.76
N ALA A 55 25.99 -10.91 -12.68
CA ALA A 55 24.94 -11.78 -12.13
C ALA A 55 24.64 -11.49 -10.66
N THR A 56 25.67 -11.24 -9.85
CA THR A 56 25.51 -10.86 -8.44
C THR A 56 24.80 -9.51 -8.30
N MET A 57 25.19 -8.53 -9.11
CA MET A 57 24.54 -7.21 -9.12
C MET A 57 23.07 -7.31 -9.54
N LEU A 58 22.75 -8.14 -10.53
CA LEU A 58 21.36 -8.41 -10.93
C LEU A 58 20.54 -9.02 -9.78
N THR A 59 21.11 -9.99 -9.06
CA THR A 59 20.44 -10.64 -7.92
C THR A 59 20.15 -9.63 -6.81
N ILE A 60 21.12 -8.77 -6.47
CA ILE A 60 20.95 -7.71 -5.46
C ILE A 60 19.89 -6.69 -5.90
N LEU A 61 19.87 -6.32 -7.18
CA LEU A 61 18.87 -5.41 -7.71
C LEU A 61 17.47 -6.01 -7.67
N GLU A 62 17.31 -7.29 -8.01
CA GLU A 62 16.03 -7.99 -7.97
C GLU A 62 15.48 -8.09 -6.55
N GLU A 63 16.30 -8.52 -5.58
CA GLU A 63 15.93 -8.54 -4.16
C GLU A 63 15.63 -7.13 -3.63
N GLY A 64 16.41 -6.13 -4.05
CA GLY A 64 16.21 -4.73 -3.68
C GLY A 64 14.88 -4.15 -4.18
N ILE A 65 14.48 -4.51 -5.40
CA ILE A 65 13.20 -4.10 -6.00
C ILE A 65 12.03 -4.74 -5.23
N ASP A 66 12.11 -6.02 -4.89
CA ASP A 66 11.06 -6.70 -4.12
C ASP A 66 10.84 -6.08 -2.73
N ILE A 67 11.93 -5.77 -2.02
CA ILE A 67 11.88 -5.10 -0.72
C ILE A 67 11.23 -3.71 -0.86
N MET A 68 11.58 -2.97 -1.92
CA MET A 68 11.00 -1.65 -2.18
C MET A 68 9.50 -1.74 -2.42
N PHE A 69 9.05 -2.69 -3.25
CA PHE A 69 7.62 -2.90 -3.53
C PHE A 69 6.83 -3.36 -2.31
N GLN A 70 7.42 -4.20 -1.45
CA GLN A 70 6.81 -4.58 -0.17
C GLN A 70 6.60 -3.36 0.72
N ARG A 71 7.63 -2.51 0.85
CA ARG A 71 7.56 -1.30 1.68
C ARG A 71 6.52 -0.30 1.18
N ILE A 72 6.40 -0.14 -0.14
CA ILE A 72 5.36 0.72 -0.76
C ILE A 72 3.96 0.17 -0.44
N ARG A 73 3.75 -1.15 -0.59
CA ARG A 73 2.46 -1.78 -0.27
C ARG A 73 2.09 -1.62 1.21
N ASP A 74 3.05 -1.78 2.11
CA ASP A 74 2.83 -1.62 3.54
C ASP A 74 2.45 -0.18 3.91
N THR A 75 3.12 0.81 3.32
CA THR A 75 2.77 2.23 3.53
C THR A 75 1.35 2.52 3.04
N LEU A 76 1.00 2.07 1.84
CA LEU A 76 -0.35 2.25 1.28
C LEU A 76 -1.43 1.58 2.14
N LYS A 77 -1.13 0.41 2.71
CA LYS A 77 -2.06 -0.30 3.61
C LYS A 77 -2.28 0.48 4.91
N LYS A 78 -1.21 1.01 5.50
CA LYS A 78 -1.28 1.84 6.71
C LYS A 78 -2.06 3.13 6.47
N GLU A 79 -1.81 3.82 5.37
CA GLU A 79 -2.54 5.05 5.02
C GLU A 79 -4.04 4.78 4.85
N LYS A 80 -4.42 3.71 4.15
CA LYS A 80 -5.84 3.33 4.01
C LYS A 80 -6.50 3.04 5.35
N GLN A 81 -5.81 2.37 6.26
CA GLN A 81 -6.31 2.10 7.61
C GLN A 81 -6.51 3.39 8.39
N LEU A 82 -5.53 4.29 8.34
CA LEU A 82 -5.56 5.56 9.05
C LEU A 82 -6.67 6.47 8.52
N ILE A 83 -6.87 6.52 7.19
CA ILE A 83 -8.01 7.24 6.58
C ILE A 83 -9.33 6.64 7.04
N ALA A 84 -9.46 5.30 7.06
CA ALA A 84 -10.69 4.65 7.48
C ALA A 84 -11.03 4.93 8.95
N GLU A 85 -10.02 4.88 9.82
CA GLU A 85 -10.14 5.18 11.25
C GLU A 85 -10.55 6.64 11.48
N VAL A 86 -9.83 7.58 10.88
CA VAL A 86 -10.13 9.02 10.97
C VAL A 86 -11.53 9.31 10.42
N THR A 87 -11.89 8.72 9.28
CA THR A 87 -13.23 8.89 8.69
C THR A 87 -14.31 8.35 9.61
N ALA A 88 -14.09 7.20 10.24
CA ALA A 88 -15.04 6.63 11.19
C ALA A 88 -15.20 7.51 12.42
N GLU A 89 -14.11 8.01 12.99
CA GLU A 89 -14.12 8.90 14.16
C GLU A 89 -14.83 10.22 13.84
N VAL A 90 -14.46 10.87 12.73
CA VAL A 90 -15.08 12.13 12.29
C VAL A 90 -16.57 11.94 12.01
N THR A 91 -16.95 10.83 11.37
CA THR A 91 -18.37 10.56 11.07
C THR A 91 -19.16 10.27 12.34
N ALA A 92 -18.58 9.54 13.30
CA ALA A 92 -19.21 9.26 14.58
C ALA A 92 -19.41 10.54 15.40
N LYS A 93 -18.36 11.38 15.49
CA LYS A 93 -18.41 12.66 16.19
C LYS A 93 -19.42 13.62 15.55
N ALA A 94 -19.40 13.76 14.23
CA ALA A 94 -20.36 14.59 13.51
C ALA A 94 -21.81 14.12 13.71
N LYS A 95 -22.07 12.81 13.76
CA LYS A 95 -23.41 12.28 14.07
C LYS A 95 -23.82 12.54 15.52
N ALA A 96 -22.89 12.47 16.46
CA ALA A 96 -23.15 12.75 17.87
C ALA A 96 -23.47 14.24 18.09
N GLU A 97 -22.68 15.14 17.52
CA GLU A 97 -22.88 16.58 17.57
C GLU A 97 -24.22 16.97 16.93
N ALA A 98 -24.52 16.48 15.73
CA ALA A 98 -25.81 16.76 15.06
C ALA A 98 -27.02 16.26 15.87
N LYS A 99 -26.91 15.11 16.55
CA LYS A 99 -27.97 14.65 17.45
C LYS A 99 -28.12 15.56 18.67
N ALA A 100 -27.00 15.98 19.26
CA ALA A 100 -27.01 16.85 20.43
C ALA A 100 -27.65 18.21 20.13
N GLU A 101 -27.34 18.81 18.97
CA GLU A 101 -27.95 20.07 18.52
C GLU A 101 -29.48 19.92 18.36
N VAL A 102 -29.95 18.86 17.71
CA VAL A 102 -31.40 18.60 17.55
C VAL A 102 -32.09 18.41 18.91
N TYR A 103 -31.46 17.68 19.84
CA TYR A 103 -32.02 17.51 21.17
C TYR A 103 -32.10 18.82 21.95
N GLN A 104 -31.11 19.70 21.80
CA GLN A 104 -31.13 21.04 22.42
C GLN A 104 -32.25 21.90 21.84
N GLU A 105 -32.40 21.98 20.52
CA GLU A 105 -33.47 22.74 19.87
C GLU A 105 -34.87 22.27 20.32
N ILE A 106 -35.08 20.95 20.42
CA ILE A 106 -36.34 20.38 20.91
C ILE A 106 -36.57 20.73 22.38
N ALA A 107 -35.54 20.63 23.22
CA ALA A 107 -35.65 20.95 24.65
C ALA A 107 -35.99 22.44 24.88
N GLU A 108 -35.35 23.33 24.12
CA GLU A 108 -35.62 24.77 24.17
C GLU A 108 -37.02 25.11 23.68
N TRP A 109 -37.47 24.48 22.59
CA TRP A 109 -38.84 24.64 22.10
C TRP A 109 -39.87 24.18 23.15
N ASP A 110 -39.64 23.02 23.78
CA ASP A 110 -40.52 22.49 24.81
C ASP A 110 -40.58 23.39 26.05
N GLN A 111 -39.44 24.00 26.40
CA GLN A 111 -39.38 25.01 27.46
C GLN A 111 -40.21 26.25 27.12
N ARG A 112 -40.10 26.78 25.89
CA ARG A 112 -40.91 27.93 25.44
C ARG A 112 -42.40 27.60 25.46
N ARG A 113 -42.79 26.41 25.01
CA ARG A 113 -44.17 25.91 25.05
C ARG A 113 -44.72 25.88 26.48
N ARG A 114 -43.98 25.27 27.43
CA ARG A 114 -44.39 25.19 28.84
C ARG A 114 -44.52 26.57 29.51
N GLN A 115 -43.66 27.53 29.12
CA GLN A 115 -43.75 28.89 29.63
C GLN A 115 -44.96 29.67 29.09
N ALA A 116 -45.36 29.44 27.83
CA ALA A 116 -46.57 30.03 27.27
C ALA A 116 -47.83 29.44 27.93
N GLU A 117 -47.84 28.11 28.14
CA GLU A 117 -48.91 27.41 28.86
C GLU A 117 -49.07 27.91 30.30
N ALA A 118 -47.96 28.10 31.03
CA ALA A 118 -47.97 28.66 32.38
C ALA A 118 -48.50 30.11 32.45
N ARG A 119 -48.40 30.87 31.35
CA ARG A 119 -48.93 32.24 31.23
C ARG A 119 -50.36 32.30 30.68
N GLY A 120 -50.92 31.17 30.26
CA GLY A 120 -52.24 31.11 29.61
C GLY A 120 -52.25 31.73 28.20
N GLU A 121 -51.08 31.87 27.56
CA GLU A 121 -50.96 32.42 26.20
C GLU A 121 -51.01 31.29 25.16
N PRO A 122 -51.66 31.49 24.00
CA PRO A 122 -51.65 30.53 22.92
C PRO A 122 -50.24 30.41 22.30
N PHE A 123 -49.68 29.20 22.30
CA PHE A 123 -48.39 28.90 21.69
C PHE A 123 -48.55 28.50 20.22
N THR A 124 -48.03 29.33 19.31
CA THR A 124 -48.20 29.16 17.84
C THR A 124 -46.91 28.75 17.12
N GLU A 125 -45.79 28.61 17.84
CA GLU A 125 -44.51 28.24 17.24
C GLU A 125 -44.51 26.76 16.83
N PRO A 126 -44.25 26.44 15.56
CA PRO A 126 -44.21 25.05 15.09
C PRO A 126 -43.04 24.30 15.75
N PRO A 127 -43.17 22.99 15.99
CA PRO A 127 -42.06 22.19 16.50
C PRO A 127 -40.87 22.23 15.53
N PRO A 128 -39.62 22.23 16.03
CA PRO A 128 -38.44 22.19 15.19
C PRO A 128 -38.49 20.96 14.29
N GLY A 129 -38.28 21.19 12.99
CA GLY A 129 -38.34 20.15 11.96
C GLY A 129 -37.15 19.19 12.06
N PRO A 130 -37.23 18.00 11.43
CA PRO A 130 -36.08 17.11 11.34
C PRO A 130 -34.91 17.85 10.67
N PRO A 131 -33.66 17.61 11.11
CA PRO A 131 -32.50 18.36 10.64
C PRO A 131 -32.46 18.30 9.12
N GLU A 132 -32.63 19.46 8.47
CA GLU A 132 -32.46 19.57 7.03
C GLU A 132 -31.06 19.06 6.71
N LYS A 133 -30.97 18.14 5.75
CA LYS A 133 -29.69 17.75 5.18
C LYS A 133 -29.04 19.01 4.64
N ARG A 134 -28.16 19.65 5.42
CA ARG A 134 -27.23 20.66 4.92
C ARG A 134 -26.37 19.96 3.87
N SER A 135 -26.84 20.03 2.63
CA SER A 135 -26.14 19.65 1.42
C SER A 135 -24.90 20.54 1.40
N LYS A 136 -23.76 19.99 1.84
CA LYS A 136 -22.49 20.71 1.89
C LYS A 136 -22.13 21.17 0.47
N GLN A 137 -22.03 22.48 0.28
CA GLN A 137 -21.25 23.12 -0.80
C GLN A 137 -19.76 22.81 -0.61
#